data_AF-A0A4R3ZWQ4-F1
#
_entry.id   AF-A0A4R3ZWQ4-F1
#
_cell.length_a   1.000
_cell.length_b   1.000
_cell.length_c   1.000
_cell.angle_alpha   90.00
_cell.angle_beta   90.00
_cell.angle_gamma   90.00
#
_symmetry.space_group_name_H-M   'P 1'
#
loop_
_entity.id
_entity.type
_entity.pdbx_description
1 polymer ?
#
loop_
_entity_poly.entity_id
_entity_poly.type
_entity_poly.pdbx_seq_one_letter_code
_entity_poly.pdbx_strand_id
1 'polypeptide(L)'
;MAGQDGGTGAVAVGDAAAAAVVAGTTAAAAQGPLGTAVLAFEQAAVTAEATRVREAGRELAERAVSLSAALEEASAVASAAQAGGVGGLFSGGALAECAALLARRSRALAEETERSADGMARAAGLLTAADEEVAGRVAGAGG
;
A
#
# COMPACT_ATOMS: atom_id res chain seq x y z
N MET A 1 0.45 10.38 -71.90
CA MET A 1 -0.35 9.98 -70.72
C MET A 1 0.66 9.56 -69.66
N ALA A 2 1.12 10.47 -68.79
CA ALA A 2 0.56 10.76 -67.45
C ALA A 2 0.39 9.46 -66.62
N GLY A 3 0.96 9.27 -65.43
CA GLY A 3 1.77 10.07 -64.50
C GLY A 3 1.90 9.28 -63.18
N GLN A 4 2.77 9.74 -62.27
CA GLN A 4 2.65 9.65 -60.79
C GLN A 4 2.63 8.25 -60.12
N ASP A 5 3.23 7.92 -58.97
CA ASP A 5 3.96 8.59 -57.88
C ASP A 5 4.86 7.49 -57.26
N GLY A 6 6.07 7.70 -56.73
CA GLY A 6 6.44 8.79 -55.84
C GLY A 6 6.20 8.42 -54.38
N GLY A 7 7.11 7.63 -53.79
CA GLY A 7 7.52 7.75 -52.38
C GLY A 7 6.53 7.39 -51.26
N THR A 8 6.74 6.22 -50.62
CA THR A 8 6.25 5.96 -49.25
C THR A 8 7.26 5.24 -48.34
N GLY A 9 8.46 4.89 -48.83
CA GLY A 9 9.44 4.14 -48.02
C GLY A 9 10.28 4.95 -47.03
N ALA A 10 10.43 6.26 -47.22
CA ALA A 10 11.42 7.05 -46.47
C ALA A 10 10.87 7.74 -45.20
N VAL A 11 9.56 7.94 -45.10
CA VAL A 11 8.95 8.73 -43.99
C VAL A 11 8.76 7.87 -42.72
N ALA A 12 8.48 6.57 -42.86
CA ALA A 12 8.27 5.68 -41.72
C ALA A 12 9.56 5.39 -40.92
N VAL A 13 10.73 5.43 -41.57
CA VAL A 13 12.03 5.20 -40.91
C VAL A 13 12.42 6.39 -40.04
N GLY A 14 12.08 7.61 -40.45
CA GLY A 14 12.36 8.83 -39.69
C GLY A 14 11.56 8.94 -38.40
N ASP A 15 10.27 8.59 -38.42
CA ASP A 15 9.39 8.69 -37.25
C ASP A 15 9.66 7.57 -36.24
N ALA A 16 9.94 6.36 -36.71
CA ALA A 16 10.36 5.26 -35.85
C ALA A 16 11.76 5.49 -35.24
N ALA A 17 12.70 6.07 -36.00
CA ALA A 17 14.02 6.43 -35.48
C ALA A 17 13.94 7.60 -34.49
N ALA A 18 13.10 8.60 -34.74
CA ALA A 18 12.86 9.70 -33.81
C ALA A 18 12.19 9.19 -32.52
N ALA A 19 11.19 8.32 -32.62
CA ALA A 19 10.57 7.67 -31.47
C ALA A 19 11.57 6.80 -30.68
N ALA A 20 12.47 6.09 -31.38
CA ALA A 20 13.53 5.31 -30.74
C ALA A 20 14.59 6.17 -30.04
N VAL A 21 14.96 7.31 -30.62
CA VAL A 21 15.87 8.29 -30.00
C VAL A 21 15.22 8.94 -28.79
N VAL A 22 13.95 9.34 -28.90
CA VAL A 22 13.18 9.90 -27.77
C VAL A 22 13.04 8.86 -26.65
N ALA A 23 12.65 7.63 -26.98
CA ALA A 23 12.57 6.52 -26.03
C ALA A 23 13.93 6.22 -25.37
N GLY A 24 15.01 6.23 -26.15
CA GLY A 24 16.39 6.05 -25.68
C GLY A 24 16.83 7.18 -24.75
N THR A 25 16.50 8.45 -25.05
CA THR A 25 16.80 9.59 -24.18
C THR A 25 15.95 9.59 -22.90
N THR A 26 14.69 9.17 -22.95
CA THR A 26 13.85 9.05 -21.74
C THR A 26 14.30 7.89 -20.86
N ALA A 27 14.74 6.78 -21.46
CA ALA A 27 15.32 5.66 -20.71
C ALA A 27 16.67 6.06 -20.08
N ALA A 28 17.53 6.76 -20.82
CA ALA A 28 18.80 7.29 -20.30
C ALA A 28 18.59 8.33 -19.19
N ALA A 29 17.55 9.17 -19.28
CA ALA A 29 17.18 10.13 -18.23
C ALA A 29 16.63 9.44 -16.98
N ALA A 30 15.85 8.36 -17.15
CA ALA A 30 15.41 7.50 -16.05
C ALA A 30 16.55 6.66 -15.43
N GLN A 31 17.65 6.47 -16.16
CA GLN A 31 18.85 5.74 -15.72
C GLN A 31 19.98 6.66 -15.21
N GLY A 32 19.81 7.97 -15.36
CA GLY A 32 20.73 8.96 -14.82
C GLY A 32 20.62 9.11 -13.29
N PRO A 33 21.54 9.84 -12.64
CA PRO A 33 21.53 10.08 -11.20
C PRO A 33 20.21 10.65 -10.65
N LEU A 34 19.42 11.31 -11.50
CA LEU A 34 18.11 11.84 -11.15
C LEU A 34 17.02 10.75 -11.13
N GLY A 35 17.05 9.77 -12.03
CA GLY A 35 16.09 8.67 -12.04
C GLY A 35 16.31 7.67 -10.90
N THR A 36 17.58 7.40 -10.55
CA THR A 36 17.90 6.61 -9.34
C THR A 36 17.50 7.33 -8.05
N ALA A 37 17.64 8.65 -7.99
CA ALA A 37 17.19 9.45 -6.86
C ALA A 37 15.65 9.45 -6.70
N VAL A 38 14.89 9.45 -7.80
CA VAL A 38 13.42 9.35 -7.79
C VAL A 38 12.96 7.98 -7.27
N LEU A 39 13.55 6.89 -7.75
CA LEU A 39 13.22 5.54 -7.26
C LEU A 39 13.57 5.35 -5.78
N ALA A 40 14.73 5.87 -5.34
CA ALA A 40 15.11 5.86 -3.93
C ALA A 40 14.13 6.68 -3.06
N PHE A 41 13.63 7.81 -3.57
CA PHE A 41 12.62 8.62 -2.90
C PHE A 41 11.28 7.90 -2.81
N GLU A 42 10.81 7.26 -3.89
CA GLU A 42 9.58 6.46 -3.90
C GLU A 42 9.69 5.28 -2.93
N GLN A 43 10.84 4.60 -2.89
CA GLN A 43 11.09 3.50 -1.96
C GLN A 43 11.10 3.97 -0.49
N ALA A 44 11.69 5.13 -0.22
CA ALA A 44 11.66 5.75 1.09
C ALA A 44 10.22 6.14 1.48
N ALA A 45 9.44 6.66 0.53
CA ALA A 45 8.04 7.02 0.75
C ALA A 45 7.18 5.78 1.05
N VAL A 46 7.35 4.66 0.33
CA VAL A 46 6.64 3.40 0.58
C VAL A 46 7.02 2.80 1.93
N THR A 47 8.30 2.88 2.31
CA THR A 47 8.77 2.40 3.62
C THR A 47 8.21 3.25 4.76
N ALA A 48 8.19 4.58 4.59
CA ALA A 48 7.57 5.50 5.55
C ALA A 48 6.07 5.24 5.68
N GLU A 49 5.37 5.00 4.56
CA GLU A 49 3.94 4.69 4.58
C GLU A 49 3.65 3.35 5.24
N ALA A 50 4.44 2.30 4.96
CA ALA A 50 4.32 1.02 5.65
C ALA A 50 4.50 1.16 7.17
N THR A 51 5.36 2.09 7.61
CA THR A 51 5.54 2.41 9.03
C THR A 51 4.31 3.10 9.61
N ARG A 52 3.76 4.11 8.92
CA ARG A 52 2.52 4.79 9.34
C ARG A 52 1.33 3.84 9.43
N VAL A 53 1.20 2.89 8.50
CA VAL A 53 0.16 1.85 8.55
C VAL A 53 0.31 0.94 9.76
N ARG A 54 1.54 0.54 10.12
CA ARG A 54 1.80 -0.25 11.34
C ARG A 54 1.44 0.54 12.60
N GLU A 55 1.81 1.81 12.66
CA GLU A 55 1.50 2.69 13.80
C GLU A 55 0.00 2.91 13.96
N ALA A 56 -0.72 3.21 12.86
CA ALA A 56 -2.17 3.35 12.87
C ALA A 56 -2.88 2.06 13.29
N GLY A 57 -2.38 0.89 12.85
CA GLY A 57 -2.88 -0.41 13.28
C GLY A 57 -2.71 -0.66 14.78
N ARG A 58 -1.54 -0.30 15.35
CA ARG A 58 -1.28 -0.40 16.80
C ARG A 58 -2.17 0.53 17.60
N GLU A 59 -2.26 1.81 17.20
CA GLU A 59 -3.10 2.79 17.88
C GLU A 59 -4.58 2.37 17.87
N LEU A 60 -5.07 1.84 16.75
CA LEU A 60 -6.43 1.31 16.65
C LEU A 60 -6.64 0.10 17.60
N ALA A 61 -5.66 -0.80 17.69
CA ALA A 61 -5.73 -1.94 18.59
C ALA A 61 -5.77 -1.50 20.07
N GLU A 62 -4.94 -0.53 20.45
CA GLU A 62 -4.91 0.04 21.81
C GLU A 62 -6.25 0.71 22.17
N ARG A 63 -6.80 1.52 21.27
CA ARG A 63 -8.11 2.15 21.45
C ARG A 63 -9.24 1.11 21.58
N ALA A 64 -9.16 0.03 20.80
CA ALA A 64 -10.14 -1.05 20.88
C ALA A 64 -10.06 -1.83 22.20
N VAL A 65 -8.85 -2.04 22.75
CA VAL A 65 -8.66 -2.65 24.08
C VAL A 65 -9.24 -1.76 25.18
N SER A 66 -9.00 -0.45 25.10
CA SER A 66 -9.59 0.51 26.05
C SER A 66 -11.12 0.50 25.98
N LEU A 67 -11.70 0.47 24.78
CA LEU A 67 -13.14 0.40 24.59
C LEU A 67 -13.74 -0.94 25.07
N SER A 68 -13.07 -2.08 24.84
CA SER A 68 -13.55 -3.37 25.37
C SER A 68 -13.56 -3.39 26.89
N ALA A 69 -12.53 -2.83 27.54
CA ALA A 69 -12.49 -2.72 29.00
C ALA A 69 -13.65 -1.85 29.55
N ALA A 70 -13.94 -0.72 28.90
CA ALA A 70 -15.07 0.13 29.28
C ALA A 70 -16.43 -0.57 29.10
N LEU A 71 -16.58 -1.40 28.06
CA LEU A 71 -17.79 -2.20 27.83
C LEU A 71 -17.95 -3.33 28.86
N GLU A 72 -16.87 -3.97 29.28
CA GLU A 72 -16.87 -4.98 30.36
C GLU A 72 -17.23 -4.35 31.71
N GLU A 73 -16.71 -3.17 32.02
CA GLU A 73 -17.08 -2.43 33.23
C GLU A 73 -18.57 -2.02 33.20
N ALA A 74 -19.04 -1.48 32.08
CA ALA A 74 -20.46 -1.15 31.89
C ALA A 74 -21.37 -2.39 32.00
N SER A 75 -20.91 -3.55 31.49
CA SER A 75 -21.59 -4.84 31.63
C SER A 75 -21.72 -5.26 33.10
N ALA A 76 -20.66 -5.15 33.89
CA ALA A 76 -20.67 -5.49 35.30
C ALA A 76 -21.64 -4.58 36.08
N VAL A 77 -21.61 -3.28 35.82
CA VAL A 77 -22.52 -2.29 36.44
C VAL A 77 -23.99 -2.58 36.06
N ALA A 78 -24.27 -2.85 34.79
CA ALA A 78 -25.62 -3.18 34.33
C ALA A 78 -26.16 -4.49 34.94
N SER A 79 -25.29 -5.51 35.08
CA SER A 79 -25.64 -6.79 35.71
C SER A 79 -25.93 -6.63 37.21
N ALA A 80 -25.14 -5.82 37.91
CA ALA A 80 -25.38 -5.50 39.32
C ALA A 80 -26.67 -4.69 39.53
N ALA A 81 -26.99 -3.75 38.64
CA ALA A 81 -28.24 -2.99 38.67
C ALA A 81 -29.48 -3.87 38.42
N GLN A 82 -29.37 -4.86 37.52
CA GLN A 82 -30.43 -5.85 37.30
C GLN A 82 -30.69 -6.72 38.54
N ALA A 83 -29.64 -7.16 39.24
CA ALA A 83 -29.78 -7.89 40.50
C ALA A 83 -30.48 -7.06 41.60
N GLY A 84 -30.39 -5.72 41.52
CA GLY A 84 -31.06 -4.76 42.40
C GLY A 84 -32.48 -4.34 41.97
N GLY A 85 -33.03 -4.91 40.89
CA GLY A 85 -34.41 -4.67 40.44
C GLY A 85 -34.62 -3.45 39.54
N VAL A 86 -33.55 -2.73 39.16
CA VAL A 86 -33.64 -1.61 38.21
C VAL A 86 -33.23 -2.10 36.82
N GLY A 87 -34.19 -2.61 36.06
CA GLY A 87 -33.97 -3.19 34.73
C GLY A 87 -33.67 -2.13 33.67
N GLY A 88 -32.40 -1.97 33.31
CA GLY A 88 -31.96 -1.20 32.14
C GLY A 88 -32.06 -1.99 30.83
N LEU A 89 -32.26 -1.27 29.71
CA LEU A 89 -32.46 -1.78 28.34
C LEU A 89 -31.34 -2.69 27.79
N PHE A 90 -30.15 -2.69 28.39
CA PHE A 90 -29.04 -3.54 27.98
C PHE A 90 -28.72 -4.53 29.11
N SER A 91 -28.93 -5.82 28.87
CA SER A 91 -28.43 -6.87 29.77
C SER A 91 -26.90 -6.88 29.72
N GLY A 92 -26.21 -6.94 30.87
CA GLY A 92 -24.75 -6.94 30.90
C GLY A 92 -24.11 -8.02 30.02
N GLY A 93 -24.77 -9.17 29.83
CA GLY A 93 -24.32 -10.20 28.88
C GLY A 93 -24.12 -9.70 27.45
N ALA A 94 -25.01 -8.84 26.94
CA ALA A 94 -24.89 -8.27 25.58
C ALA A 94 -23.71 -7.29 25.47
N LEU A 95 -23.43 -6.52 26.52
CA LEU A 95 -22.26 -5.63 26.57
C LEU A 95 -20.94 -6.41 26.62
N ALA A 96 -20.90 -7.52 27.37
CA ALA A 96 -19.75 -8.42 27.40
C ALA A 96 -19.51 -9.11 26.05
N GLU A 97 -20.57 -9.52 25.37
CA GLU A 97 -20.46 -10.08 24.02
C GLU A 97 -19.96 -9.04 23.00
N CYS A 98 -20.45 -7.80 23.07
CA CYS A 98 -19.94 -6.68 22.27
C CYS A 98 -18.43 -6.43 22.53
N ALA A 99 -17.99 -6.49 23.78
CA ALA A 99 -16.57 -6.35 24.14
C ALA A 99 -15.73 -7.48 23.52
N ALA A 100 -16.20 -8.73 23.61
CA ALA A 100 -15.50 -9.88 23.03
C ALA A 100 -15.42 -9.82 21.49
N LEU A 101 -16.50 -9.42 20.82
CA LEU A 101 -16.54 -9.25 19.37
C LEU A 101 -15.61 -8.12 18.91
N LEU A 102 -15.60 -7.00 19.63
CA LEU A 102 -14.70 -5.88 19.36
C LEU A 102 -13.24 -6.30 19.53
N ALA A 103 -12.89 -6.97 20.62
CA ALA A 103 -11.53 -7.45 20.89
C ALA A 103 -11.05 -8.51 19.88
N ARG A 104 -11.97 -9.31 19.32
CA ARG A 104 -11.66 -10.24 18.23
C ARG A 104 -11.44 -9.50 16.92
N ARG A 105 -12.31 -8.54 16.58
CA ARG A 105 -12.22 -7.77 15.34
C ARG A 105 -10.98 -6.88 15.31
N SER A 106 -10.60 -6.27 16.43
CA SER A 106 -9.42 -5.43 16.53
C SER A 106 -8.13 -6.22 16.33
N ARG A 107 -8.01 -7.42 16.93
CA ARG A 107 -6.88 -8.33 16.68
C ARG A 107 -6.77 -8.74 15.23
N ALA A 108 -7.88 -9.14 14.62
CA ALA A 108 -7.90 -9.49 13.20
C ALA A 108 -7.46 -8.33 12.30
N LEU A 109 -7.90 -7.11 12.60
CA LEU A 109 -7.48 -5.91 11.88
C LEU A 109 -6.00 -5.60 12.08
N ALA A 110 -5.46 -5.75 13.30
CA ALA A 110 -4.02 -5.56 13.56
C ALA A 110 -3.18 -6.53 12.71
N GLU A 111 -3.52 -7.83 12.72
CA GLU A 111 -2.85 -8.86 11.92
C GLU A 111 -2.95 -8.58 10.40
N GLU A 112 -4.10 -8.05 9.94
CA GLU A 112 -4.30 -7.69 8.54
C GLU A 112 -3.47 -6.45 8.13
N THR A 113 -3.37 -5.44 9.00
CA THR A 113 -2.54 -4.26 8.76
C THR A 113 -1.05 -4.61 8.73
N GLU A 114 -0.60 -5.52 9.60
CA GLU A 114 0.79 -5.99 9.60
C GLU A 114 1.11 -6.80 8.34
N ARG A 115 0.24 -7.75 7.95
CA ARG A 115 0.38 -8.48 6.68
C ARG A 115 0.41 -7.55 5.47
N SER A 116 -0.41 -6.50 5.48
CA SER A 116 -0.45 -5.50 4.40
C SER A 116 0.85 -4.70 4.33
N ALA A 117 1.35 -4.23 5.48
CA ALA A 117 2.64 -3.52 5.55
C ALA A 117 3.82 -4.40 5.11
N ASP A 118 3.82 -5.68 5.48
CA ASP A 118 4.83 -6.65 4.99
C ASP A 118 4.70 -6.90 3.49
N GLY A 119 3.47 -6.95 2.97
CA GLY A 119 3.19 -7.03 1.53
C GLY A 119 3.76 -5.82 0.78
N MET A 120 3.54 -4.61 1.30
CA MET A 120 4.09 -3.37 0.72
C MET A 120 5.62 -3.39 0.70
N ALA A 121 6.27 -3.79 1.81
CA ALA A 121 7.73 -3.89 1.89
C ALA A 121 8.29 -4.94 0.91
N ARG A 122 7.63 -6.09 0.76
CA ARG A 122 8.04 -7.11 -0.22
C ARG A 122 7.87 -6.64 -1.66
N ALA A 123 6.73 -6.02 -1.99
CA ALA A 123 6.48 -5.51 -3.34
C ALA A 123 7.48 -4.41 -3.72
N ALA A 124 7.77 -3.50 -2.79
CA ALA A 124 8.81 -2.50 -2.91
C ALA A 124 10.18 -3.12 -3.24
N GLY A 125 10.58 -4.19 -2.53
CA GLY A 125 11.83 -4.91 -2.82
C GLY A 125 11.87 -5.57 -4.19
N LEU A 126 10.75 -6.16 -4.64
CA LEU A 126 10.64 -6.77 -5.98
C LEU A 126 10.71 -5.75 -7.11
N LEU A 127 10.09 -4.58 -6.93
CA LEU A 127 10.14 -3.49 -7.90
C LEU A 127 11.57 -2.96 -8.06
N THR A 128 12.30 -2.75 -6.95
CA THR A 128 13.71 -2.37 -7.00
C THR A 128 14.57 -3.38 -7.75
N ALA A 129 14.38 -4.68 -7.49
CA ALA A 129 15.13 -5.72 -8.20
C ALA A 129 14.82 -5.76 -9.70
N ALA A 130 13.55 -5.56 -10.08
CA ALA A 130 13.13 -5.49 -11.48
C ALA A 130 13.74 -4.27 -12.19
N ASP A 131 13.77 -3.11 -11.52
CA ASP A 131 14.36 -1.88 -12.07
C ASP A 131 15.88 -2.03 -12.29
N GLU A 132 16.59 -2.66 -11.36
CA GLU A 132 18.02 -2.97 -11.50
C GLU A 132 18.30 -3.90 -12.69
N GLU A 133 17.47 -4.93 -12.90
CA GLU A 133 17.60 -5.84 -14.03
C GLU A 133 17.37 -5.14 -15.37
N VAL A 134 16.35 -4.27 -15.45
CA VAL A 134 16.07 -3.46 -16.63
C VAL A 134 17.22 -2.50 -16.91
N ALA A 135 17.75 -1.83 -15.89
CA ALA A 135 18.91 -0.95 -16.02
C ALA A 135 20.14 -1.71 -16.55
N GLY A 136 20.41 -2.92 -16.05
CA GLY A 136 21.50 -3.77 -16.52
C GLY A 136 21.35 -4.20 -17.98
N ARG A 137 20.14 -4.59 -18.40
CA ARG A 137 19.84 -4.97 -19.79
C ARG A 137 19.99 -3.81 -20.76
N VAL A 138 19.55 -2.61 -20.38
CA VAL A 138 19.70 -1.41 -21.23
C VAL A 138 21.17 -0.98 -21.33
N ALA A 139 21.93 -1.01 -20.24
CA ALA A 139 23.36 -0.70 -20.27
C ALA A 139 24.16 -1.66 -21.18
N GLY A 140 23.79 -2.94 -21.24
CA GLY A 140 24.41 -3.92 -22.11
C GLY A 140 24.01 -3.84 -23.59
N ALA A 141 22.90 -3.19 -23.92
CA ALA A 141 22.41 -3.04 -25.29
C ALA A 141 23.02 -1.85 -26.05
N GLY A 142 23.73 -0.96 -25.35
CA GLY A 142 24.40 0.22 -25.93
C GLY A 142 25.89 0.03 -26.27
N GLY A 143 26.42 -1.20 -26.13
CA GLY A 143 27.82 -1.56 -26.40
C GLY A 143 28.04 -2.18 -27.78
#